data_AF-A0AAV3NL68-F1
#
_entry.id   AF-A0AAV3NL68-F1
#
_cell.length_a   1.000
_cell.length_b   1.000
_cell.length_c   1.000
_cell.angle_alpha   90.00
_cell.angle_beta   90.00
_cell.angle_gamma   90.00
#
_symmetry.space_group_name_H-M   'P 1'
#
loop_
_entity.id
_entity.type
_entity.pdbx_description
1 polymer ?
#
loop_
_entity_poly.entity_id
_entity_poly.type
_entity_poly.pdbx_seq_one_letter_code
_entity_poly.pdbx_strand_id
1 'polypeptide(L)' 'MSDYKKNSESQVVEKAVWSEEKKDAVNEEINRMNNLPSNSTYATHRLRVLNKILQLLSIQRTTSQDEELELLFSGLHI' A
#
# COMPACT_ATOMS: atom_id res chain seq x y z
N MET A 1 37.21 -0.66 2.99
CA MET A 1 36.13 -1.19 3.85
C MET A 1 34.96 -0.21 3.89
N SER A 2 34.50 0.31 2.74
CA SER A 2 33.57 1.44 2.69
C SER A 2 32.39 1.32 1.69
N ASP A 3 32.31 0.26 0.89
CA ASP A 3 31.35 0.20 -0.22
C ASP A 3 30.08 -0.60 0.09
N TYR A 4 30.07 -1.40 1.17
CA TYR A 4 28.91 -2.24 1.53
C TYR A 4 27.77 -1.50 2.24
N LYS A 5 27.98 -0.27 2.70
CA LYS A 5 26.98 0.48 3.49
C LYS A 5 26.04 1.35 2.62
N LYS A 6 26.48 1.72 1.42
CA LYS A 6 25.73 2.62 0.53
C LYS A 6 24.51 1.97 -0.13
N ASN A 7 24.52 0.65 -0.31
CA ASN A 7 23.43 -0.08 -0.97
C ASN A 7 22.21 -0.31 -0.05
N SER A 8 22.44 -0.48 1.27
CA SER A 8 21.35 -0.73 2.22
C SER A 8 20.52 0.52 2.52
N GLU A 9 21.13 1.70 2.53
CA GLU A 9 20.43 2.95 2.85
C GLU A 9 19.52 3.39 1.70
N SER A 10 19.98 3.28 0.45
CA SER A 10 19.17 3.62 -0.73
C SER A 10 17.94 2.71 -0.91
N GLN A 11 18.10 1.38 -0.69
CA GLN A 11 16.97 0.45 -0.78
C GLN A 11 15.91 0.67 0.32
N VAL A 12 16.34 1.04 1.53
CA VAL A 12 15.41 1.33 2.64
C VAL A 12 14.64 2.62 2.36
N VAL A 13 15.30 3.63 1.78
CA VAL A 13 14.65 4.89 1.41
C VAL A 13 13.66 4.69 0.26
N GLU A 14 14.04 4.00 -0.82
CA GLU A 14 13.14 3.72 -1.95
C GLU A 14 11.90 2.92 -1.50
N LYS A 15 12.09 1.90 -0.67
CA LYS A 15 10.98 1.11 -0.11
C LYS A 15 10.08 1.95 0.80
N ALA A 16 10.64 2.87 1.59
CA ALA A 16 9.85 3.75 2.45
C ALA A 16 9.04 4.75 1.62
N VAL A 17 9.63 5.35 0.58
CA VAL A 17 8.95 6.28 -0.33
C VAL A 17 7.82 5.56 -1.08
N TRP A 18 8.11 4.39 -1.68
CA TRP A 18 7.10 3.57 -2.35
C TRP A 18 5.96 3.18 -1.41
N SER A 19 6.28 2.81 -0.17
CA SER A 19 5.25 2.46 0.81
C SER A 19 4.37 3.65 1.20
N GLU A 20 4.88 4.87 1.13
CA GLU A 20 4.10 6.08 1.46
C GLU A 20 3.20 6.49 0.28
N GLU A 21 3.73 6.47 -0.95
CA GLU A 21 2.94 6.72 -2.17
C GLU A 21 1.75 5.76 -2.29
N LYS A 22 1.95 4.47 -1.98
CA LYS A 22 0.87 3.48 -1.99
C LYS A 22 -0.17 3.72 -0.89
N LYS A 23 0.24 4.21 0.30
CA LYS A 23 -0.72 4.59 1.35
C LYS A 23 -1.56 5.77 0.91
N ASP A 24 -0.95 6.77 0.28
CA ASP A 24 -1.66 7.95 -0.22
C ASP A 24 -2.70 7.57 -1.28
N ALA A 25 -2.34 6.73 -2.25
CA ALA A 25 -3.28 6.22 -3.26
C ALA A 25 -4.47 5.46 -2.63
N VAL A 26 -4.21 4.64 -1.60
CA VAL A 26 -5.26 3.93 -0.86
C VAL A 26 -6.15 4.91 -0.10
N ASN A 27 -5.59 5.92 0.55
CA ASN A 27 -6.34 6.94 1.29
C ASN A 27 -7.23 7.78 0.36
N GLU A 28 -6.74 8.13 -0.84
CA GLU A 28 -7.55 8.81 -1.86
C GLU A 28 -8.74 7.96 -2.30
N GLU A 29 -8.53 6.67 -2.56
CA GLU A 29 -9.62 5.75 -2.91
C GLU A 29 -10.62 5.60 -1.75
N ILE A 30 -10.16 5.52 -0.49
CA ILE A 30 -11.04 5.50 0.68
C ILE A 30 -11.91 6.77 0.70
N ASN A 31 -11.33 7.94 0.46
CA ASN A 31 -12.07 9.20 0.40
C ASN A 31 -13.10 9.19 -0.75
N ARG A 32 -12.74 8.66 -1.92
CA ARG A 32 -13.71 8.46 -3.03
C ARG A 32 -14.86 7.55 -2.63
N MET A 33 -14.58 6.44 -1.94
CA MET A 33 -15.60 5.51 -1.49
C MET A 33 -16.51 6.10 -0.40
N ASN A 34 -15.97 6.92 0.50
CA ASN A 34 -16.74 7.59 1.55
C ASN A 34 -17.71 8.65 1.00
N ASN A 35 -17.45 9.18 -0.21
CA ASN A 35 -18.37 10.07 -0.90
C ASN A 35 -19.55 9.34 -1.57
N LEU A 36 -19.53 8.00 -1.61
CA LEU A 36 -20.64 7.21 -2.15
C LEU A 36 -21.75 7.03 -1.12
N PRO A 37 -23.01 6.84 -1.56
CA PRO A 37 -24.11 6.53 -0.67
C PRO A 37 -23.83 5.30 0.20
N SER A 38 -24.21 5.37 1.48
CA SER A 38 -23.97 4.32 2.48
C SER A 38 -24.69 2.99 2.20
N ASN A 39 -25.67 2.98 1.30
CA ASN A 39 -26.34 1.77 0.82
C ASN A 39 -25.57 1.07 -0.32
N SER A 40 -24.45 1.63 -0.77
CA SER A 40 -23.63 1.01 -1.82
C SER A 40 -22.89 -0.21 -1.28
N THR A 41 -23.33 -1.40 -1.71
CA THR A 41 -22.65 -2.67 -1.44
C THR A 41 -21.22 -2.64 -1.97
N TYR A 42 -20.99 -2.03 -3.14
CA TYR A 42 -19.65 -1.87 -3.71
C TYR A 42 -18.75 -1.02 -2.81
N ALA A 43 -19.22 0.16 -2.36
CA ALA A 43 -18.43 1.03 -1.48
C ALA A 43 -18.06 0.33 -0.17
N THR A 44 -19.03 -0.36 0.44
CA THR A 44 -18.82 -1.13 1.68
C THR A 44 -17.78 -2.23 1.48
N HIS A 45 -17.87 -2.98 0.37
CA HIS A 45 -16.91 -4.05 0.08
C HIS A 45 -15.52 -3.49 -0.22
N ARG A 46 -15.44 -2.46 -1.06
CA ARG A 46 -14.18 -1.79 -1.45
C ARG A 46 -13.48 -1.19 -0.24
N LEU A 47 -14.20 -0.51 0.66
CA LEU A 47 -13.64 0.01 1.92
C LEU A 47 -13.03 -1.09 2.79
N ARG A 48 -13.65 -2.27 2.89
CA ARG A 48 -13.06 -3.40 3.65
C ARG A 48 -11.75 -3.87 3.05
N VAL A 49 -11.67 -3.91 1.72
CA VAL A 49 -10.43 -4.29 1.01
C VAL A 49 -9.34 -3.23 1.24
N LEU A 50 -9.66 -1.95 1.06
CA LEU A 50 -8.72 -0.84 1.25
C LEU A 50 -8.17 -0.77 2.67
N ASN A 51 -9.03 -0.94 3.68
CA ASN A 51 -8.59 -0.96 5.07
C ASN A 51 -7.64 -2.13 5.38
N LYS A 52 -7.86 -3.30 4.77
CA LYS A 52 -6.93 -4.44 4.90
C LYS A 52 -5.58 -4.14 4.26
N ILE A 53 -5.56 -3.48 3.11
CA ILE A 53 -4.33 -3.07 2.43
C ILE A 53 -3.55 -2.07 3.28
N LEU A 54 -4.24 -1.08 3.86
CA LEU A 54 -3.61 -0.10 4.74
C LEU A 54 -2.96 -0.76 5.98
N GLN A 55 -3.61 -1.77 6.55
CA GLN A 55 -3.03 -2.57 7.63
C GLN A 55 -1.78 -3.32 7.17
N LEU A 56 -1.82 -3.96 5.99
CA LEU A 56 -0.65 -4.65 5.42
C LEU A 56 0.52 -3.69 5.17
N LEU A 57 0.22 -2.46 4.71
CA LEU A 57 1.23 -1.41 4.52
C LEU A 57 1.85 -0.90 5.83
N SER A 58 1.17 -1.07 6.96
CA SER A 58 1.60 -0.55 8.26
C SER A 58 2.44 -1.51 9.10
N ILE A 59 2.50 -2.79 8.73
CA ILE A 59 3.30 -3.80 9.42
C ILE A 59 4.69 -3.93 8.79
N GLN A 60 5.65 -4.47 9.55
CA GLN A 60 6.94 -4.85 8.98
C GLN A 60 6.76 -6.08 8.08
N ARG A 61 7.23 -5.96 6.84
CA ARG A 61 7.09 -6.99 5.80
C ARG A 61 8.44 -7.53 5.37
N THR A 62 8.47 -8.83 5.07
CA THR A 62 9.58 -9.47 4.37
C THR A 62 9.57 -9.09 2.89
N THR A 63 10.68 -9.31 2.18
CA THR A 63 10.77 -9.06 0.73
C THR A 63 9.69 -9.80 -0.06
N SER A 64 9.45 -11.08 0.25
CA SER A 64 8.40 -11.87 -0.41
C SER A 64 7.00 -11.31 -0.15
N GLN A 65 6.74 -10.76 1.04
CA GLN A 65 5.45 -10.10 1.33
C GLN A 65 5.29 -8.79 0.56
N ASP A 66 6.38 -8.03 0.34
CA ASP A 66 6.30 -6.82 -0.50
C ASP A 66 6.02 -7.16 -1.96
N GLU A 67 6.63 -8.22 -2.50
CA GLU A 67 6.39 -8.71 -3.86
C GLU A 67 4.93 -9.14 -4.05
N GLU A 68 4.39 -9.93 -3.11
CA GLU A 68 2.97 -10.32 -3.12
C GLU A 68 2.04 -9.10 -3.01
N LEU A 69 2.42 -8.09 -2.21
CA LEU A 69 1.65 -6.87 -2.06
C LEU A 69 1.64 -6.05 -3.36
N GLU A 70 2.77 -5.92 -4.06
CA GLU A 70 2.85 -5.21 -5.34
C GLU A 70 1.98 -5.90 -6.41
N LEU A 71 1.96 -7.24 -6.44
CA LEU A 71 1.07 -7.99 -7.32
C LEU A 71 -0.40 -7.72 -6.99
N LEU A 72 -0.76 -7.69 -5.70
CA LEU A 72 -2.11 -7.34 -5.26
C LEU A 72 -2.48 -5.92 -5.70
N PHE A 73 -1.59 -4.94 -5.51
CA PHE A 73 -1.80 -3.56 -5.95
C PHE A 73 -2.04 -3.45 -7.46
N SER A 74 -1.22 -4.14 -8.25
CA SER A 74 -1.34 -4.18 -9.71
C SER A 74 -2.71 -4.69 -10.18
N GLY A 75 -3.32 -5.62 -9.44
CA GLY A 75 -4.65 -6.15 -9.74
C GLY A 75 -5.82 -5.26 -9.31
N LEU A 76 -5.60 -4.34 -8.37
CA LEU A 76 -6.69 -3.55 -7.76
C LEU A 76 -7.01 -2.24 -8.49
N HIS A 77 -6.20 -1.87 -9.49
CA HIS A 77 -6.31 -0.65 -10.29
C HIS A 77 -6.55 0.59 -9.41
N ILE A 78 -5.65 0.79 -8.44
CA ILE A 78 -5.66 1.94 -7.51
C ILE A 78 -4.44 2.81 -7.78
#